data_AF-A0A1H2WL61-F1
#
_entry.id   AF-A0A1H2WL61-F1
#
_cell.length_a   1.000
_cell.length_b   1.000
_cell.length_c   1.000
_cell.angle_alpha   90.00
_cell.angle_beta   90.00
_cell.angle_gamma   90.00
#
_symmetry.space_group_name_H-M   'P 1'
#
loop_
_entity.id
_entity.type
_entity.pdbx_description
1 polymer ?
#
loop_
_entity_poly.entity_id
_entity_poly.type
_entity_poly.pdbx_seq_one_letter_code
_entity_poly.pdbx_strand_id
1 'polypeptide(L)'
;MSARADTISGVRSKHGLVQDWERGWALCRATPSPVAEHDGYRIDVGAPGHRVRFVLNGPASTGRRAATLTAPGTWLKVCGDRAEVVSALSAAWRVEAPEYLMSAALSSDDAGAIEPG
;
A
#
# COMPACT_ATOMS: atom_id res chain seq x y z
N MET A 1 -6.19 44.29 -5.54
CA MET A 1 -7.18 43.18 -5.56
C MET A 1 -6.47 41.93 -5.10
N SER A 2 -6.82 41.40 -3.94
CA SER A 2 -6.18 40.24 -3.32
C SER A 2 -7.20 39.12 -3.23
N ALA A 3 -6.87 37.94 -3.72
CA ALA A 3 -7.60 36.71 -3.46
C ALA A 3 -6.59 35.64 -3.08
N ARG A 4 -6.57 35.27 -1.79
CA ARG A 4 -6.01 34.01 -1.31
C ARG A 4 -7.13 32.98 -1.29
N ALA A 5 -6.81 31.76 -1.70
CA ALA A 5 -7.63 30.60 -1.45
C ALA A 5 -6.78 29.58 -0.70
N ASP A 6 -6.90 29.57 0.62
CA ASP A 6 -6.49 28.43 1.44
C ASP A 6 -7.67 27.47 1.51
N THR A 7 -7.47 26.25 1.05
CA THR A 7 -8.41 25.17 1.30
C THR A 7 -7.59 23.91 1.58
N ILE A 8 -7.26 23.67 2.85
CA ILE A 8 -6.93 22.32 3.31
C ILE A 8 -8.27 21.60 3.50
N SER A 9 -8.87 21.19 2.38
CA SER A 9 -9.99 20.25 2.39
C SER A 9 -9.51 19.02 1.66
N GLY A 10 -8.90 18.11 2.41
CA GLY A 10 -8.26 16.92 1.85
C GLY A 10 -8.75 15.68 2.57
N VAL A 11 -9.99 15.25 2.31
CA VAL A 11 -10.29 13.82 2.44
C VAL A 11 -9.40 13.12 1.42
N ARG A 12 -8.27 12.54 1.88
CA ARG A 12 -7.39 11.76 1.01
C ARG A 12 -8.21 10.62 0.44
N SER A 13 -8.31 10.54 -0.89
CA SER A 13 -8.91 9.39 -1.55
C SER A 13 -8.19 8.12 -1.10
N LYS A 14 -8.89 6.97 -1.06
CA LYS A 14 -8.30 5.68 -0.64
C LYS A 14 -6.96 5.37 -1.32
N HIS A 15 -6.81 5.76 -2.59
CA HIS A 15 -5.56 5.64 -3.35
C HIS A 15 -4.37 6.41 -2.76
N GLY A 16 -4.61 7.62 -2.24
CA GLY A 16 -3.57 8.40 -1.56
C GLY A 16 -3.12 7.76 -0.26
N LEU A 17 -4.04 7.11 0.47
CA LEU A 17 -3.70 6.38 1.71
C LEU A 17 -2.83 5.15 1.44
N VAL A 18 -3.15 4.35 0.40
CA VAL A 18 -2.33 3.21 0.01
C VAL A 18 -0.92 3.68 -0.40
N GLN A 19 -0.83 4.73 -1.22
CA GLN A 19 0.46 5.29 -1.63
C GLN A 19 1.35 5.69 -0.45
N ASP A 20 0.79 6.43 0.52
CA ASP A 20 1.56 6.88 1.67
C ASP A 20 1.95 5.71 2.58
N TRP A 21 1.06 4.73 2.74
CA TRP A 21 1.37 3.51 3.49
C TRP A 21 2.50 2.71 2.83
N GLU A 22 2.46 2.48 1.51
CA GLU A 22 3.53 1.74 0.81
C GLU A 22 4.88 2.45 0.96
N ARG A 23 4.89 3.78 0.84
CA ARG A 23 6.12 4.58 1.02
C ARG A 23 6.66 4.46 2.44
N GLY A 24 5.79 4.60 3.45
CA GLY A 24 6.18 4.45 4.85
C GLY A 24 6.66 3.03 5.17
N TRP A 25 5.96 2.00 4.66
CA TRP A 25 6.34 0.61 4.80
C TRP A 25 7.73 0.34 4.22
N ALA A 26 8.00 0.85 3.00
CA ALA A 26 9.28 0.68 2.34
C ALA A 26 10.42 1.39 3.10
N LEU A 27 10.17 2.63 3.55
CA LEU A 27 11.12 3.41 4.33
C LEU A 27 11.51 2.71 5.63
N CYS A 28 10.52 2.26 6.42
CA CYS A 28 10.75 1.59 7.70
C CYS A 28 11.50 0.25 7.56
N ARG A 29 11.51 -0.35 6.37
CA ARG A 29 12.15 -1.66 6.11
C ARG A 29 13.37 -1.56 5.21
N ALA A 30 13.83 -0.35 4.91
CA ALA A 30 14.98 -0.08 4.05
C ALA A 30 14.89 -0.80 2.69
N THR A 31 13.68 -0.93 2.14
CA THR A 31 13.49 -1.44 0.77
C THR A 31 13.50 -0.27 -0.22
N PRO A 32 13.82 -0.51 -1.51
CA PRO A 32 13.61 0.47 -2.57
C PRO A 32 12.20 1.08 -2.56
N SER A 33 12.09 2.29 -3.08
CA SER A 33 10.81 3.00 -3.17
C SER A 33 9.78 2.21 -4.00
N PRO A 34 8.49 2.22 -3.61
CA PRO A 34 7.44 1.56 -4.38
C PRO A 34 7.35 2.11 -5.81
N VAL A 35 7.27 1.22 -6.78
CA VAL A 35 7.05 1.54 -8.20
C VAL A 35 5.56 1.51 -8.47
N ALA A 36 5.01 2.60 -9.02
CA ALA A 36 3.59 2.67 -9.37
C ALA A 36 3.27 1.75 -10.55
N GLU A 37 2.13 1.07 -10.47
CA GLU A 37 1.56 0.24 -11.55
C GLU A 37 0.09 0.62 -11.79
N HIS A 38 -0.50 0.14 -12.88
CA HIS A 38 -1.85 0.56 -13.32
C HIS A 38 -2.97 0.25 -12.32
N ASP A 39 -2.77 -0.66 -11.36
CA ASP A 39 -3.76 -1.09 -10.36
C ASP A 39 -3.23 -1.03 -8.91
N GLY A 40 -2.06 -0.39 -8.68
CA GLY A 40 -1.42 -0.42 -7.38
C GLY A 40 0.06 -0.07 -7.40
N TYR A 41 0.85 -0.78 -6.59
CA TYR A 41 2.28 -0.56 -6.42
C TYR A 41 3.05 -1.88 -6.36
N ARG A 42 4.32 -1.84 -6.75
CA ARG A 42 5.27 -2.95 -6.64
C ARG A 42 6.46 -2.53 -5.76
N ILE A 43 6.84 -3.39 -4.83
CA ILE A 43 8.01 -3.19 -3.96
C ILE A 43 8.95 -4.39 -4.11
N ASP A 44 10.18 -4.11 -4.52
CA ASP A 44 11.27 -5.10 -4.56
C ASP A 44 11.86 -5.27 -3.16
N VAL A 45 11.52 -6.36 -2.48
CA VAL A 45 11.95 -6.62 -1.09
C VAL A 45 13.30 -7.34 -1.04
N GLY A 46 13.57 -8.23 -2.00
CA GLY A 46 14.87 -8.90 -2.14
C GLY A 46 15.20 -9.96 -1.08
N ALA A 47 14.27 -10.30 -0.18
CA ALA A 47 14.51 -11.29 0.88
C ALA A 47 14.16 -12.73 0.44
N PRO A 48 14.82 -13.76 1.00
CA PRO A 48 14.43 -15.16 0.78
C PRO A 48 12.96 -15.39 1.16
N GLY A 49 12.16 -15.98 0.26
CA GLY A 49 10.73 -16.22 0.46
C GLY A 49 9.83 -14.97 0.37
N HIS A 50 10.41 -13.77 0.26
CA HIS A 50 9.69 -12.51 0.15
C HIS A 50 10.49 -11.56 -0.75
N ARG A 51 10.44 -11.87 -2.05
CA ARG A 51 11.23 -11.18 -3.08
C ARG A 51 10.57 -9.91 -3.55
N VAL A 52 9.27 -9.95 -3.82
CA VAL A 52 8.51 -8.82 -4.36
C VAL A 52 7.12 -8.81 -3.77
N ARG A 53 6.60 -7.61 -3.51
CA ARG A 53 5.19 -7.39 -3.15
C ARG A 53 4.51 -6.59 -4.24
N PHE A 54 3.32 -7.03 -4.62
CA PHE A 54 2.36 -6.23 -5.37
C PHE A 54 1.24 -5.84 -4.41
N VAL A 55 0.99 -4.55 -4.25
CA VAL A 55 -0.13 -4.05 -3.45
C VAL A 55 -1.17 -3.42 -4.35
N LEU A 56 -2.32 -4.07 -4.46
CA LEU A 56 -3.42 -3.68 -5.31
C LEU A 56 -4.40 -2.78 -4.57
N ASN A 57 -4.84 -1.72 -5.22
CA ASN A 57 -5.82 -0.77 -4.69
C ASN A 57 -7.25 -1.38 -4.58
N GLY A 58 -7.49 -2.51 -5.25
CA GLY A 58 -8.80 -3.15 -5.34
C GLY A 58 -8.72 -4.59 -5.86
N PRO A 59 -9.80 -5.36 -5.74
CA PRO A 59 -9.84 -6.78 -6.11
C PRO A 59 -9.90 -7.04 -7.61
N ALA A 60 -10.29 -6.06 -8.42
CA ALA A 60 -10.60 -6.22 -9.84
C ALA A 60 -9.49 -6.87 -10.70
N SER A 61 -8.22 -6.65 -10.38
CA SER A 61 -7.10 -7.23 -11.12
C SER A 61 -6.48 -8.48 -10.47
N THR A 62 -7.00 -8.93 -9.33
CA THR A 62 -6.46 -10.05 -8.55
C THR A 62 -6.29 -11.30 -9.40
N GLY A 63 -7.32 -11.73 -10.13
CA GLY A 63 -7.24 -12.97 -10.92
C GLY A 63 -6.21 -12.89 -12.06
N ARG A 64 -6.15 -11.75 -12.76
CA ARG A 64 -5.14 -11.53 -13.81
C ARG A 64 -3.73 -11.51 -13.24
N ARG A 65 -3.52 -10.86 -12.10
CA ARG A 65 -2.23 -10.83 -11.38
C ARG A 65 -1.85 -12.24 -10.92
N ALA A 66 -2.77 -12.97 -10.32
CA ALA A 66 -2.57 -14.32 -9.82
C ALA A 66 -2.20 -15.32 -10.94
N ALA A 67 -2.78 -15.15 -12.15
CA ALA A 67 -2.48 -15.99 -13.31
C ALA A 67 -1.12 -15.68 -13.95
N THR A 68 -0.62 -14.45 -13.83
CA THR A 68 0.59 -13.99 -14.53
C THR A 68 1.84 -14.00 -13.64
N LEU A 69 1.68 -13.79 -12.33
CA LEU A 69 2.77 -13.73 -11.37
C LEU A 69 3.07 -15.14 -10.82
N THR A 70 4.09 -15.79 -11.36
CA THR A 70 4.45 -17.18 -11.02
C THR A 70 5.77 -17.33 -10.27
N ALA A 71 6.55 -16.24 -10.13
CA ALA A 71 7.85 -16.29 -9.50
C ALA A 71 7.74 -16.59 -7.98
N PRO A 72 8.47 -17.59 -7.45
CA PRO A 72 8.48 -17.88 -6.02
C PRO A 72 8.91 -16.68 -5.17
N GLY A 73 8.29 -16.52 -4.00
CA GLY A 73 8.50 -15.37 -3.12
C GLY A 73 7.78 -14.10 -3.58
N THR A 74 6.83 -14.21 -4.52
CA THR A 74 5.91 -13.11 -4.87
C THR A 74 4.76 -13.05 -3.89
N TRP A 75 4.45 -11.85 -3.42
CA TRP A 75 3.34 -11.58 -2.52
C TRP A 75 2.32 -10.67 -3.20
N LEU A 76 1.04 -11.04 -3.11
CA LEU A 76 -0.08 -10.23 -3.58
C LEU A 76 -0.88 -9.73 -2.37
N LYS A 77 -0.88 -8.43 -2.14
CA LYS A 77 -1.63 -7.76 -1.07
C LYS A 77 -2.75 -6.97 -1.73
N VAL A 78 -3.99 -7.23 -1.37
CA VAL A 78 -5.14 -6.65 -2.08
C VAL A 78 -6.03 -5.93 -1.08
N CYS A 79 -6.25 -4.63 -1.32
CA CYS A 79 -7.23 -3.85 -0.58
C CYS A 79 -8.63 -4.18 -1.09
N GLY A 80 -9.32 -5.15 -0.48
CA GLY A 80 -10.64 -5.56 -0.91
C GLY A 80 -11.29 -6.54 0.05
N ASP A 81 -12.52 -6.97 -0.29
CA ASP A 81 -13.19 -8.03 0.45
C ASP A 81 -12.43 -9.36 0.33
N ARG A 82 -12.31 -10.09 1.45
CA ARG A 82 -11.53 -11.32 1.48
C ARG A 82 -12.14 -12.41 0.61
N ALA A 83 -13.46 -12.58 0.63
CA ALA A 83 -14.11 -13.64 -0.14
C ALA A 83 -13.97 -13.38 -1.64
N GLU A 84 -14.13 -12.12 -2.06
CA GLU A 84 -13.90 -11.70 -3.45
C GLU A 84 -12.46 -12.00 -3.89
N VAL A 85 -11.47 -11.58 -3.10
CA VAL A 85 -10.04 -11.80 -3.41
C VAL A 85 -9.73 -13.30 -3.49
N VAL A 86 -10.15 -14.08 -2.50
CA VAL A 86 -9.88 -15.53 -2.46
C VAL A 86 -10.54 -16.25 -3.64
N SER A 87 -11.75 -15.86 -4.03
CA SER A 87 -12.44 -16.46 -5.18
C SER A 87 -11.72 -16.22 -6.52
N ALA A 88 -10.93 -15.15 -6.60
CA ALA A 88 -10.17 -14.78 -7.79
C ALA A 88 -8.78 -15.44 -7.87
N LEU A 89 -8.30 -16.09 -6.80
CA LEU A 89 -6.98 -16.72 -6.78
C LEU A 89 -7.01 -18.12 -7.40
N SER A 90 -5.95 -18.49 -8.12
CA SER A 90 -5.72 -19.87 -8.53
C SER A 90 -5.16 -20.72 -7.38
N ALA A 91 -5.29 -22.04 -7.47
CA ALA A 91 -4.79 -23.00 -6.46
C ALA A 91 -3.27 -22.93 -6.19
N ALA A 92 -2.50 -22.28 -7.07
CA ALA A 92 -1.08 -22.02 -6.88
C ALA A 92 -0.76 -21.02 -5.75
N TRP A 93 -1.75 -20.26 -5.28
CA TRP A 93 -1.57 -19.26 -4.24
C TRP A 93 -1.95 -19.79 -2.87
N ARG A 94 -1.07 -19.55 -1.89
CA ARG A 94 -1.38 -19.75 -0.47
C ARG A 94 -2.00 -18.49 0.10
N VAL A 95 -3.15 -18.62 0.75
CA VAL A 95 -3.86 -17.51 1.39
C VAL A 95 -3.43 -17.40 2.85
N GLU A 96 -2.84 -16.27 3.21
CA GLU A 96 -2.47 -15.97 4.60
C GLU A 96 -3.61 -15.30 5.38
N ALA A 97 -3.40 -15.10 6.68
CA ALA A 97 -4.31 -14.35 7.53
C ALA A 97 -4.53 -12.91 6.97
N PRO A 98 -5.73 -12.32 7.17
CA PRO A 98 -5.97 -10.93 6.77
C PRO A 98 -5.01 -9.97 7.49
N GLU A 99 -4.58 -8.95 6.77
CA GLU A 99 -3.83 -7.81 7.31
C GLU A 99 -4.61 -6.52 6.99
N TYR A 100 -4.36 -5.47 7.75
CA TYR A 100 -5.09 -4.20 7.63
C TYR A 100 -4.15 -3.02 7.45
N LEU A 101 -4.49 -2.15 6.49
CA LEU A 101 -3.87 -0.84 6.39
C LEU A 101 -4.48 0.04 7.48
N MET A 102 -3.66 0.38 8.47
CA MET A 102 -4.05 1.26 9.57
C MET A 102 -3.57 2.67 9.26
N SER A 103 -4.43 3.66 9.47
CA SER A 103 -4.09 5.07 9.36
C SER A 103 -4.74 5.84 10.49
N ALA A 104 -4.11 6.94 10.90
CA ALA A 104 -4.64 7.89 11.86
C ALA A 104 -4.46 9.30 11.30
N ALA A 105 -5.41 10.18 11.57
CA ALA A 105 -5.23 11.60 11.29
C ALA A 105 -4.17 12.15 12.26
N LEU A 106 -3.17 12.85 11.71
CA LEU A 106 -2.25 13.62 12.54
C LEU A 106 -2.93 14.95 12.86
N SER A 107 -3.17 15.21 14.13
CA SER A 107 -3.55 16.53 14.61
C SER A 107 -2.30 17.41 14.60
N SER A 108 -2.43 18.66 14.14
CA SER A 108 -1.33 19.63 14.13
C SER A 108 -0.99 20.19 15.52
N ASP A 109 -1.47 19.57 16.60
CA ASP A 109 -1.30 20.08 17.95
C ASP A 109 -0.01 19.50 18.57
N ASP A 110 0.85 20.44 19.01
CA ASP A 110 2.20 20.27 19.52
C ASP A 110 3.24 19.66 18.58
N ALA A 111 3.70 20.48 17.63
CA ALA A 111 5.14 20.67 17.49
C ALA A 111 5.69 21.22 18.81
N GLY A 112 5.79 20.35 19.83
CA GLY A 112 6.46 20.66 21.08
C GLY A 112 7.82 21.23 20.73
N ALA A 113 8.03 22.48 21.11
CA ALA A 113 9.29 23.17 20.94
C ALA A 113 10.40 22.25 21.46
N ILE A 114 11.23 21.73 20.55
CA ILE A 114 12.52 21.18 20.93
C ILE A 114 13.34 22.41 21.33
N GLU A 115 13.24 22.82 22.60
CA GLU A 115 14.09 23.85 23.16
C GLU A 115 15.55 23.39 23.03
N PRO A 116 16.44 24.19 22.42
CA PRO A 116 17.86 23.87 22.38
C PRO A 116 18.44 23.97 23.79
N GLY A 117 19.02 22.86 24.27
CA GLY A 117 19.82 22.82 25.49
C GLY A 117 21.19 23.46 25.34
#